data_AF-A0A2P2EC28-F1
#
_entry.id   AF-A0A2P2EC28-F1
#
_cell.length_a   1.000
_cell.length_b   1.000
_cell.length_c   1.000
_cell.angle_alpha   90.00
_cell.angle_beta   90.00
_cell.angle_gamma   90.00
#
_symmetry.space_group_name_H-M   'P 1'
#
loop_
_entity.id
_entity.type
_entity.pdbx_description
1 polymer ?
#
loop_
_entity_poly.entity_id
_entity_poly.type
_entity_poly.pdbx_seq_one_letter_code
_entity_poly.pdbx_strand_id
1 'polypeptide(L)'
;MNPNAIEQAKARLQKAEKALAELRAAEYFDDAESAWSDFLLAASGIYSKLEQGAKGYPKSEPWFGKEKNLRKTDPLLRYIHFARNADEHGIERVTEQSLDNLHLKFNERQHVKVQAFYENTHEPKGDPLDAVVAGPTLKVVRIYDRRFGDFADPPETHLGAPVSFGHSFPDEVAEVAIRYLRSMIESAEKLPNS
;
A
#
# COMPACT_ATOMS: atom_id res chain seq x y z
N MET A 1 2.62 -15.82 22.17
CA MET A 1 2.16 -15.76 20.77
C MET A 1 1.85 -17.17 20.31
N ASN A 2 0.76 -17.37 19.58
CA ASN A 2 0.44 -18.68 19.01
C ASN A 2 1.33 -18.95 17.78
N PRO A 3 2.16 -20.01 17.75
CA PRO A 3 3.02 -20.32 16.62
C PRO A 3 2.26 -20.60 15.33
N ASN A 4 1.06 -21.20 15.40
CA ASN A 4 0.22 -21.43 14.22
C ASN A 4 -0.26 -20.12 13.59
N ALA A 5 -0.45 -19.07 14.39
CA ALA A 5 -0.83 -17.76 13.88
C ALA A 5 0.31 -17.10 13.11
N ILE A 6 1.55 -17.27 13.57
CA ILE A 6 2.76 -16.80 12.87
C ILE A 6 2.89 -17.51 11.52
N GLU A 7 2.79 -18.83 11.48
CA GLU A 7 2.90 -19.59 10.23
C GLU A 7 1.79 -19.21 9.23
N GLN A 8 0.56 -19.01 9.72
CA GLN A 8 -0.53 -18.51 8.88
C GLN A 8 -0.29 -17.07 8.40
N ALA A 9 0.33 -16.21 9.22
CA ALA A 9 0.70 -14.85 8.83
C ALA A 9 1.80 -14.87 7.74
N LYS A 10 2.82 -15.73 7.84
CA LYS A 10 3.84 -15.92 6.79
C LYS A 10 3.24 -16.39 5.48
N ALA A 11 2.32 -17.35 5.52
CA ALA A 11 1.61 -17.80 4.33
C ALA A 11 0.80 -16.67 3.67
N ARG A 12 0.27 -15.72 4.46
CA ARG A 12 -0.39 -14.52 3.93
C ARG A 12 0.60 -13.49 3.40
N LEU A 13 1.77 -13.34 4.02
CA LEU A 13 2.85 -12.49 3.50
C LEU A 13 3.27 -12.95 2.10
N GLN A 14 3.45 -14.26 1.88
CA GLN A 14 3.77 -14.80 0.56
C GLN A 14 2.68 -14.47 -0.49
N LYS A 15 1.41 -14.46 -0.09
CA LYS A 15 0.32 -14.05 -0.99
C LYS A 15 0.37 -12.56 -1.29
N ALA A 16 0.67 -11.71 -0.30
CA ALA A 16 0.84 -10.28 -0.50
C ALA A 16 2.01 -9.97 -1.45
N GLU A 17 3.14 -10.68 -1.30
CA GLU A 17 4.30 -10.57 -2.20
C GLU A 17 3.97 -10.99 -3.63
N LYS A 18 3.24 -12.10 -3.78
CA LYS A 18 2.75 -12.56 -5.09
C LYS A 18 1.83 -11.54 -5.74
N ALA A 19 0.88 -11.00 -4.99
CA ALA A 19 -0.03 -9.96 -5.47
C ALA A 19 0.71 -8.67 -5.88
N LEU A 20 1.75 -8.26 -5.15
CA LEU A 20 2.61 -7.15 -5.56
C LEU A 20 3.35 -7.45 -6.87
N ALA A 21 3.86 -8.66 -7.06
CA ALA A 21 4.51 -9.05 -8.30
C ALA A 21 3.53 -9.05 -9.48
N GLU A 22 2.31 -9.54 -9.27
CA GLU A 22 1.21 -9.52 -10.25
C GLU A 22 0.79 -8.08 -10.59
N LEU A 23 0.68 -7.21 -9.58
CA LEU A 23 0.36 -5.79 -9.77
C LEU A 23 1.40 -5.06 -10.62
N ARG A 24 2.70 -5.36 -10.41
CA ARG A 24 3.80 -4.80 -11.21
C ARG A 24 3.85 -5.34 -12.64
N ALA A 25 3.41 -6.58 -12.84
CA ALA A 25 3.42 -7.27 -14.13
C ALA A 25 2.11 -7.10 -14.93
N ALA A 26 1.07 -6.54 -14.32
CA ALA A 26 -0.21 -6.33 -14.97
C ALA A 26 -0.05 -5.50 -16.24
N GLU A 27 -0.75 -5.90 -17.31
CA GLU A 27 -0.78 -5.20 -18.60
C GLU A 27 -2.11 -4.46 -18.84
N TYR A 28 -3.09 -4.70 -17.97
CA TYR A 28 -4.45 -4.15 -18.07
C TYR A 28 -4.98 -3.73 -16.70
N PHE A 29 -5.93 -2.80 -16.70
CA PHE A 29 -6.55 -2.29 -15.49
C PHE A 29 -7.18 -3.39 -14.62
N ASP A 30 -7.92 -4.32 -15.22
CA ASP A 30 -8.62 -5.37 -14.47
C ASP A 30 -7.65 -6.29 -13.72
N ASP A 31 -6.52 -6.65 -14.35
CA ASP A 31 -5.47 -7.46 -13.72
C ASP A 31 -4.82 -6.70 -12.57
N ALA A 32 -4.54 -5.41 -12.76
CA ALA A 32 -3.97 -4.55 -11.73
C ALA A 32 -4.96 -4.34 -10.56
N GLU A 33 -6.25 -4.15 -10.84
CA GLU A 33 -7.30 -3.99 -9.83
C GLU A 33 -7.43 -5.28 -9.01
N SER A 34 -7.48 -6.44 -9.68
CA SER A 34 -7.54 -7.75 -9.02
C SER A 34 -6.31 -8.00 -8.14
N ALA A 35 -5.10 -7.71 -8.65
CA ALA A 35 -3.86 -7.87 -7.89
C ALA A 35 -3.81 -6.94 -6.67
N TRP A 36 -4.31 -5.71 -6.80
CA TRP A 36 -4.40 -4.78 -5.68
C TRP A 36 -5.37 -5.26 -4.60
N SER A 37 -6.57 -5.73 -4.98
CA SER A 37 -7.54 -6.32 -4.04
C SER A 37 -6.98 -7.56 -3.32
N ASP A 38 -6.30 -8.44 -4.06
CA ASP A 38 -5.64 -9.62 -3.47
C ASP A 38 -4.56 -9.24 -2.45
N PHE A 39 -3.77 -8.19 -2.74
CA PHE A 39 -2.82 -7.63 -1.80
C PHE A 39 -3.51 -7.10 -0.53
N LEU A 40 -4.55 -6.29 -0.66
CA LEU A 40 -5.30 -5.72 0.47
C LEU A 40 -5.88 -6.81 1.38
N LEU A 41 -6.47 -7.84 0.78
CA LEU A 41 -7.02 -8.99 1.49
C LEU A 41 -5.93 -9.77 2.23
N ALA A 42 -4.79 -10.02 1.58
CA ALA A 42 -3.65 -10.70 2.18
C ALA A 42 -3.08 -9.91 3.37
N ALA A 43 -2.88 -8.60 3.21
CA ALA A 43 -2.40 -7.69 4.24
C ALA A 43 -3.32 -7.66 5.47
N SER A 44 -4.63 -7.53 5.26
CA SER A 44 -5.62 -7.59 6.34
C SER A 44 -5.65 -8.97 7.04
N GLY A 45 -5.42 -10.03 6.26
CA GLY A 45 -5.28 -11.39 6.77
C GLY A 45 -4.12 -11.55 7.76
N ILE A 46 -2.97 -10.93 7.50
CA ILE A 46 -1.81 -10.95 8.42
C ILE A 46 -2.19 -10.37 9.78
N TYR A 47 -2.77 -9.16 9.79
CA TYR A 47 -3.25 -8.51 11.01
C TYR A 47 -4.25 -9.39 11.76
N SER A 48 -5.22 -9.96 11.05
CA SER A 48 -6.25 -10.80 11.65
C SER A 48 -5.66 -12.05 12.32
N LYS A 49 -4.67 -12.70 11.67
CA LYS A 49 -4.01 -13.88 12.25
C LYS A 49 -3.20 -13.52 13.49
N LEU A 50 -2.41 -12.44 13.43
CA LEU A 50 -1.61 -12.00 14.56
C LEU A 50 -2.49 -11.51 15.73
N GLU A 51 -3.64 -10.88 15.47
CA GLU A 51 -4.61 -10.50 16.52
C GLU A 51 -5.11 -11.74 17.28
N GLN A 52 -5.58 -12.75 16.55
CA GLN A 52 -6.08 -13.97 17.18
C GLN A 52 -4.96 -14.75 17.87
N GLY A 53 -3.76 -14.75 17.29
CA GLY A 53 -2.58 -15.40 17.88
C GLY A 53 -2.03 -14.70 19.13
N ALA A 54 -2.35 -13.42 19.31
CA ALA A 54 -1.95 -12.65 20.47
C ALA A 54 -2.86 -12.88 21.68
N LYS A 55 -4.15 -13.19 21.47
CA LYS A 55 -5.14 -13.38 22.54
C LYS A 55 -4.75 -14.48 23.52
N GLY A 56 -4.93 -14.23 24.81
CA GLY A 56 -4.60 -15.15 25.89
C GLY A 56 -3.11 -15.24 26.23
N TYR A 57 -2.24 -14.48 25.55
CA TYR A 57 -0.79 -14.47 25.82
C TYR A 57 -0.38 -13.13 26.45
N PRO A 58 0.05 -13.09 27.73
CA PRO A 58 0.27 -11.86 28.48
C PRO A 58 1.23 -10.85 27.86
N LYS A 59 2.23 -11.33 27.11
CA LYS A 59 3.20 -10.47 26.41
C LYS A 59 2.78 -10.13 24.98
N SER A 60 1.94 -10.94 24.35
CA SER A 60 1.52 -10.73 22.97
C SER A 60 0.31 -9.84 22.84
N GLU A 61 -0.66 -9.88 23.78
CA GLU A 61 -1.81 -8.99 23.75
C GLU A 61 -1.41 -7.50 23.80
N PRO A 62 -0.53 -7.05 24.72
CA PRO A 62 -0.11 -5.65 24.75
C PRO A 62 0.72 -5.27 23.53
N TRP A 63 1.54 -6.19 23.01
CA TRP A 63 2.28 -5.97 21.76
C TRP A 63 1.31 -5.72 20.59
N PHE A 64 0.32 -6.60 20.40
CA PHE A 64 -0.65 -6.42 19.33
C PHE A 64 -1.53 -5.18 19.55
N GLY A 65 -1.80 -4.80 20.80
CA GLY A 65 -2.44 -3.54 21.13
C GLY A 65 -1.69 -2.32 20.58
N LYS A 66 -0.35 -2.32 20.64
CA LYS A 66 0.49 -1.27 20.04
C LYS A 66 0.41 -1.28 18.52
N GLU A 67 0.51 -2.45 17.89
CA GLU A 67 0.37 -2.61 16.43
C GLU A 67 -1.01 -2.14 15.93
N LYS A 68 -2.07 -2.46 16.69
CA LYS A 68 -3.44 -2.02 16.41
C LYS A 68 -3.60 -0.51 16.55
N ASN A 69 -2.94 0.11 17.54
CA ASN A 69 -2.91 1.56 17.66
C ASN A 69 -2.15 2.20 16.49
N LEU A 70 -0.99 1.65 16.15
CA LEU A 70 -0.17 2.13 15.05
C LEU A 70 -0.92 2.06 13.72
N ARG A 71 -1.68 0.99 13.46
CA ARG A 71 -2.56 0.90 12.27
C ARG A 71 -3.60 2.02 12.19
N LYS A 72 -4.04 2.59 13.33
CA LYS A 72 -5.02 3.68 13.34
C LYS A 72 -4.39 5.05 13.11
N THR A 73 -3.12 5.21 13.48
CA THR A 73 -2.45 6.53 13.53
C THR A 73 -1.41 6.71 12.42
N ASP A 74 -0.79 5.63 11.95
CA ASP A 74 0.17 5.67 10.85
C ASP A 74 -0.57 5.83 9.50
N PRO A 75 -0.19 6.80 8.65
CA PRO A 75 -0.91 7.09 7.42
C PRO A 75 -1.00 5.90 6.46
N LEU A 76 0.11 5.19 6.23
CA LEU A 76 0.14 4.01 5.37
C LEU A 76 -0.78 2.90 5.88
N LEU A 77 -0.61 2.52 7.14
CA LEU A 77 -1.36 1.37 7.69
C LEU A 77 -2.85 1.67 7.82
N ARG A 78 -3.19 2.92 8.14
CA ARG A 78 -4.57 3.40 8.15
C ARG A 78 -5.17 3.37 6.75
N TYR A 79 -4.44 3.85 5.75
CA TYR A 79 -4.87 3.81 4.36
C TYR A 79 -5.15 2.38 3.88
N ILE A 80 -4.22 1.44 4.09
CA ILE A 80 -4.42 0.03 3.73
C ILE A 80 -5.66 -0.58 4.40
N HIS A 81 -5.90 -0.23 5.67
CA HIS A 81 -7.09 -0.70 6.38
C HIS A 81 -8.39 -0.17 5.76
N PHE A 82 -8.42 1.11 5.43
CA PHE A 82 -9.57 1.74 4.78
C PHE A 82 -9.79 1.20 3.37
N ALA A 83 -8.71 1.03 2.59
CA ALA A 83 -8.75 0.49 1.24
C ALA A 83 -9.38 -0.89 1.22
N ARG A 84 -8.94 -1.78 2.11
CA ARG A 84 -9.56 -3.10 2.24
C ARG A 84 -11.05 -3.02 2.61
N ASN A 85 -11.44 -2.13 3.52
CA ASN A 85 -12.85 -2.03 3.92
C ASN A 85 -13.73 -1.52 2.75
N ALA A 86 -13.23 -0.56 1.99
CA ALA A 86 -13.92 -0.05 0.80
C ALA A 86 -13.97 -1.08 -0.33
N ASP A 87 -12.90 -1.86 -0.54
CA ASP A 87 -12.86 -2.95 -1.52
C ASP A 87 -13.83 -4.10 -1.18
N GLU A 88 -13.91 -4.53 0.08
CA GLU A 88 -14.78 -5.64 0.48
C GLU A 88 -16.26 -5.25 0.67
N HIS A 89 -16.55 -4.00 1.02
CA HIS A 89 -17.89 -3.58 1.47
C HIS A 89 -18.42 -2.34 0.75
N GLY A 90 -17.59 -1.65 -0.04
CA GLY A 90 -17.96 -0.49 -0.81
C GLY A 90 -18.39 -0.85 -2.24
N ILE A 91 -19.06 0.11 -2.88
CA ILE A 91 -19.30 0.14 -4.33
C ILE A 91 -18.27 1.07 -4.99
N GLU A 92 -17.48 1.79 -4.17
CA GLU A 92 -16.52 2.79 -4.60
C GLU A 92 -15.18 2.14 -4.95
N ARG A 93 -14.61 2.52 -6.09
CA ARG A 93 -13.29 2.05 -6.50
C ARG A 93 -12.22 2.65 -5.58
N VAL A 94 -11.28 1.82 -5.13
CA VAL A 94 -10.11 2.23 -4.32
C VAL A 94 -8.93 2.71 -5.17
N THR A 95 -9.09 2.67 -6.49
CA THR A 95 -8.14 3.13 -7.49
C THR A 95 -8.84 3.89 -8.61
N GLU A 96 -8.12 4.82 -9.23
CA GLU A 96 -8.54 5.47 -10.48
C GLU A 96 -7.63 5.08 -11.65
N GLN A 97 -8.18 5.15 -12.87
CA GLN A 97 -7.43 4.93 -14.10
C GLN A 97 -6.79 6.25 -14.54
N SER A 98 -5.46 6.29 -14.61
CA SER A 98 -4.72 7.39 -15.24
C SER A 98 -4.44 7.02 -16.69
N LEU A 99 -4.84 7.85 -17.66
CA LEU A 99 -4.46 7.70 -19.07
C LEU A 99 -3.23 8.56 -19.38
N ASP A 100 -2.50 8.19 -20.44
CA ASP A 100 -1.30 8.91 -20.89
C ASP A 100 -1.35 9.18 -22.40
N ASN A 101 -0.67 10.25 -22.83
CA ASN A 101 -0.53 10.70 -24.22
C ASN A 101 0.86 10.36 -24.80
N LEU A 102 1.78 9.75 -24.05
CA LEU A 102 3.16 9.49 -24.47
C LEU A 102 3.37 8.12 -25.12
N HIS A 103 2.29 7.40 -25.45
CA HIS A 103 2.33 6.03 -26.01
C HIS A 103 3.10 5.01 -25.15
N LEU A 104 3.23 5.26 -23.85
CA LEU A 104 3.79 4.31 -22.90
C LEU A 104 2.85 3.12 -22.71
N LYS A 105 3.42 1.93 -22.47
CA LYS A 105 2.63 0.74 -22.12
C LYS A 105 1.99 0.89 -20.74
N PHE A 106 1.00 0.05 -20.48
CA PHE A 106 0.40 -0.02 -19.15
C PHE A 106 1.48 -0.31 -18.09
N ASN A 107 1.41 0.37 -16.94
CA ASN A 107 2.40 0.33 -15.85
C ASN A 107 3.84 0.70 -16.22
N GLU A 108 4.11 1.10 -17.47
CA GLU A 108 5.43 1.58 -17.85
C GLU A 108 5.71 2.93 -17.20
N ARG A 109 6.88 3.06 -16.59
CA ARG A 109 7.35 4.29 -15.93
C ARG A 109 8.70 4.66 -16.50
N GLN A 110 8.87 5.93 -16.82
CA GLN A 110 10.15 6.48 -17.28
C GLN A 110 10.54 7.67 -16.41
N HIS A 111 11.77 7.63 -15.91
CA HIS A 111 12.39 8.77 -15.26
C HIS A 111 12.81 9.76 -16.33
N VAL A 112 12.30 10.98 -16.22
CA VAL A 112 12.58 12.06 -17.15
C VAL A 112 13.02 13.30 -16.38
N LYS A 113 13.76 14.17 -17.06
CA LYS A 113 14.01 15.52 -16.57
C LYS A 113 13.07 16.48 -17.26
N VAL A 114 12.22 17.15 -16.50
CA VAL A 114 11.29 18.17 -17.01
C VAL A 114 11.85 19.55 -16.72
N GLN A 115 11.79 20.43 -17.72
CA GLN A 115 12.22 21.81 -17.59
C GLN A 115 11.16 22.70 -18.23
N ALA A 116 10.78 23.77 -17.53
CA ALA A 116 9.87 24.75 -18.08
C ALA A 116 10.61 25.62 -19.11
N PHE A 117 9.90 26.10 -20.13
CA PHE A 117 10.44 27.03 -21.13
C PHE A 117 9.60 28.31 -21.16
N TYR A 118 10.22 29.45 -21.42
CA TYR A 118 9.49 30.70 -21.68
C TYR A 118 8.81 30.61 -23.06
N GLU A 119 7.50 30.81 -23.11
CA GLU A 119 6.69 30.66 -24.33
C GLU A 119 7.19 31.53 -25.51
N ASN A 120 7.73 32.71 -25.21
CA ASN A 120 8.11 33.68 -26.22
C ASN A 120 9.54 33.49 -26.76
N THR A 121 10.46 33.00 -25.91
CA THR A 121 11.89 32.90 -26.24
C THR A 121 12.35 31.45 -26.41
N HIS A 122 11.54 30.48 -25.98
CA HIS A 122 11.93 29.07 -25.85
C HIS A 122 13.22 28.86 -25.03
N GLU A 123 13.54 29.81 -24.14
CA GLU A 123 14.66 29.66 -23.23
C GLU A 123 14.23 28.83 -22.01
N PRO A 124 15.13 27.99 -21.46
CA PRO A 124 14.85 27.20 -20.28
C PRO A 124 14.65 28.09 -19.05
N LYS A 125 13.63 27.77 -18.25
CA LYS A 125 13.29 28.45 -16.99
C LYS A 125 13.67 27.55 -15.82
N GLY A 126 14.68 27.98 -15.07
CA GLY A 126 15.19 27.27 -13.89
C GLY A 126 15.91 25.97 -14.26
N ASP A 127 16.28 25.20 -13.24
CA ASP A 127 16.97 23.92 -13.43
C ASP A 127 15.98 22.79 -13.79
N PRO A 128 16.41 21.77 -14.57
CA PRO A 128 15.60 20.59 -14.83
C PRO A 128 15.24 19.86 -13.53
N LEU A 129 13.97 19.49 -13.40
CA LEU A 129 13.44 18.72 -12.27
C LEU A 129 13.34 17.24 -12.66
N ASP A 130 13.70 16.34 -11.74
CA ASP A 130 13.45 14.92 -11.92
C ASP A 130 11.94 14.65 -11.77
N ALA A 131 11.37 13.93 -12.73
CA ALA A 131 9.97 13.53 -12.74
C ALA A 131 9.83 12.09 -13.24
N VAL A 132 8.70 11.47 -12.93
CA VAL A 132 8.30 10.19 -13.51
C VAL A 132 7.10 10.42 -14.40
N VAL A 133 7.23 10.05 -15.67
CA VAL A 133 6.07 9.88 -16.56
C VAL A 133 5.66 8.41 -16.51
N ALA A 134 4.35 8.18 -16.46
CA ALA A 134 3.79 6.84 -16.42
C ALA A 134 2.75 6.70 -17.53
N GLY A 135 2.75 5.54 -18.17
CA GLY A 135 1.68 5.13 -19.07
C GLY A 135 0.37 4.88 -18.32
N PRO A 136 -0.63 4.26 -18.98
CA PRO A 136 -1.87 3.89 -18.32
C PRO A 136 -1.61 3.06 -17.06
N THR A 137 -2.13 3.48 -15.91
CA THR A 137 -1.84 2.82 -14.63
C THR A 137 -2.90 3.13 -13.59
N LEU A 138 -2.93 2.33 -12.52
CA LEU A 138 -3.75 2.60 -11.36
C LEU A 138 -3.09 3.62 -10.44
N LYS A 139 -3.91 4.50 -9.87
CA LYS A 139 -3.52 5.37 -8.75
C LYS A 139 -4.40 5.10 -7.56
N VAL A 140 -3.80 5.10 -6.38
CA VAL A 140 -4.56 5.03 -5.13
C VAL A 140 -5.24 6.37 -4.87
N VAL A 141 -6.49 6.34 -4.39
CA VAL A 141 -7.33 7.54 -4.23
C VAL A 141 -7.75 7.74 -2.78
N ARG A 142 -8.27 8.92 -2.43
CA ARG A 142 -8.92 9.12 -1.13
C ARG A 142 -10.07 8.13 -0.97
N ILE A 143 -10.10 7.44 0.16
CA ILE A 143 -11.14 6.49 0.50
C ILE A 143 -12.03 7.06 1.61
N TYR A 144 -13.34 6.98 1.41
CA TYR A 144 -14.32 7.38 2.42
C TYR A 144 -14.99 6.14 3.03
N ASP A 145 -14.81 5.94 4.34
CA ASP A 145 -15.53 4.91 5.08
C ASP A 145 -16.87 5.48 5.57
N ARG A 146 -17.92 5.23 4.79
CA ARG A 146 -19.30 5.67 5.09
C ARG A 146 -19.82 5.12 6.42
N ARG A 147 -19.34 3.96 6.88
CA ARG A 147 -19.81 3.33 8.11
C ARG A 147 -19.38 4.11 9.35
N PHE A 148 -18.20 4.71 9.31
CA PHE A 148 -17.63 5.47 10.42
C PHE A 148 -17.59 6.98 10.19
N GLY A 149 -17.95 7.45 8.98
CA GLY A 149 -17.95 8.87 8.63
C GLY A 149 -16.55 9.46 8.60
N ASP A 150 -15.58 8.66 8.16
CA ASP A 150 -14.15 8.95 8.24
C ASP A 150 -13.48 8.72 6.88
N PHE A 151 -12.29 9.27 6.66
CA PHE A 151 -11.55 9.12 5.41
C PHE A 151 -10.06 8.82 5.62
N ALA A 152 -9.44 8.29 4.58
CA ALA A 152 -8.00 8.10 4.48
C ALA A 152 -7.51 8.60 3.13
N ASP A 153 -6.54 9.50 3.16
CA ASP A 153 -5.82 9.97 1.98
C ASP A 153 -4.71 8.98 1.57
N PRO A 154 -4.37 8.92 0.26
CA PRO A 154 -3.14 8.26 -0.19
C PRO A 154 -1.96 8.59 0.72
N PRO A 155 -1.21 7.60 1.19
CA PRO A 155 -0.24 7.82 2.24
C PRO A 155 1.01 8.50 1.70
N GLU A 156 1.34 9.66 2.27
CA GLU A 156 2.60 10.34 1.98
C GLU A 156 3.75 9.78 2.82
N THR A 157 3.46 9.26 4.02
CA THR A 157 4.47 8.79 4.96
C THR A 157 4.10 7.49 5.67
N HIS A 158 5.11 6.78 6.14
CA HIS A 158 5.03 5.62 6.99
C HIS A 158 6.16 5.69 8.03
N LEU A 159 5.81 5.69 9.31
CA LEU A 159 6.77 5.85 10.41
C LEU A 159 7.70 7.07 10.24
N GLY A 160 7.17 8.14 9.65
CA GLY A 160 7.91 9.39 9.37
C GLY A 160 8.79 9.37 8.13
N ALA A 161 8.93 8.23 7.43
CA ALA A 161 9.62 8.13 6.15
C ALA A 161 8.63 8.28 4.98
N PRO A 162 9.03 8.88 3.84
CA PRO A 162 8.16 9.00 2.67
C PRO A 162 7.80 7.64 2.08
N VAL A 163 6.54 7.47 1.65
CA VAL A 163 6.03 6.24 1.02
C VAL A 163 6.19 6.25 -0.49
N SER A 164 5.91 7.38 -1.14
CA SER A 164 6.02 7.54 -2.59
C SER A 164 6.69 8.87 -2.94
N PHE A 165 7.30 8.94 -4.12
CA PHE A 165 7.82 10.18 -4.69
C PHE A 165 6.73 10.90 -5.50
N GLY A 166 5.58 11.14 -4.87
CA GLY A 166 4.56 12.08 -5.39
C GLY A 166 3.54 11.52 -6.40
N HIS A 167 3.48 10.20 -6.59
CA HIS A 167 2.64 9.61 -7.65
C HIS A 167 1.58 8.60 -7.20
N SER A 168 1.45 8.32 -5.90
CA SER A 168 0.36 7.51 -5.32
C SER A 168 0.14 6.18 -6.07
N PHE A 169 1.22 5.50 -6.45
CA PHE A 169 1.13 4.22 -7.14
C PHE A 169 0.86 3.07 -6.14
N PRO A 170 -0.08 2.15 -6.44
CA PRO A 170 -0.47 1.09 -5.51
C PRO A 170 0.67 0.10 -5.21
N ASP A 171 1.57 -0.15 -6.15
CA ASP A 171 2.72 -1.04 -5.95
C ASP A 171 3.78 -0.46 -4.99
N GLU A 172 4.03 0.85 -5.05
CA GLU A 172 4.92 1.53 -4.09
C GLU A 172 4.32 1.47 -2.67
N VAL A 173 3.02 1.75 -2.55
CA VAL A 173 2.26 1.64 -1.30
C VAL A 173 2.31 0.20 -0.76
N ALA A 174 2.06 -0.79 -1.61
CA ALA A 174 2.13 -2.21 -1.24
C ALA A 174 3.54 -2.63 -0.82
N GLU A 175 4.59 -2.16 -1.50
CA GLU A 175 5.97 -2.48 -1.16
C GLU A 175 6.36 -1.97 0.24
N VAL A 176 6.00 -0.72 0.56
CA VAL A 176 6.26 -0.19 1.92
C VAL A 176 5.47 -0.98 2.96
N ALA A 177 4.20 -1.30 2.67
CA ALA A 177 3.37 -2.09 3.57
C ALA A 177 3.90 -3.51 3.78
N ILE A 178 4.39 -4.19 2.74
CA ILE A 178 5.00 -5.53 2.84
C ILE A 178 6.25 -5.50 3.72
N ARG A 179 7.12 -4.48 3.57
CA ARG A 179 8.30 -4.33 4.44
C ARG A 179 7.89 -4.22 5.90
N TYR A 180 6.88 -3.41 6.20
CA TYR A 180 6.33 -3.29 7.55
C TYR A 180 5.75 -4.63 8.04
N LEU A 181 4.86 -5.24 7.27
CA LEU A 181 4.19 -6.49 7.64
C LEU A 181 5.18 -7.63 7.90
N ARG A 182 6.27 -7.72 7.12
CA ARG A 182 7.38 -8.64 7.39
C ARG A 182 8.00 -8.35 8.75
N SER A 183 8.37 -7.10 9.02
CA SER A 183 8.96 -6.71 10.31
C SER A 183 8.02 -6.97 11.50
N MET A 184 6.71 -6.81 11.30
CA MET A 184 5.68 -7.10 12.29
C MET A 184 5.63 -8.61 12.59
N ILE A 185 5.70 -9.47 11.57
CA ILE A 185 5.78 -10.93 11.74
C ILE A 185 7.09 -11.32 12.46
N GLU A 186 8.23 -10.76 12.06
CA GLU A 186 9.52 -11.00 12.73
C GLU A 186 9.52 -10.55 14.20
N SER A 187 8.82 -9.46 14.51
CA SER A 187 8.59 -9.02 15.89
C SER A 187 7.70 -9.99 16.65
N ALA A 188 6.65 -10.53 16.02
CA ALA A 188 5.76 -11.51 16.62
C ALA A 188 6.47 -12.82 16.97
N GLU A 189 7.41 -13.27 16.13
CA GLU A 189 8.22 -14.48 16.32
C GLU A 189 9.11 -14.43 17.56
N LYS A 190 9.56 -13.22 17.94
CA LYS A 190 10.42 -13.01 19.12
C LYS A 190 9.62 -13.03 20.42
N LEU A 191 8.28 -13.05 20.35
CA LEU A 191 7.43 -13.09 21.55
C LEU A 191 7.36 -14.51 22.11
N PRO A 192 7.40 -14.67 23.44
CA PRO A 192 7.32 -15.98 24.06
C PRO A 192 5.96 -16.64 23.83
N ASN A 193 5.98 -17.97 23.80
CA ASN A 193 4.81 -18.82 23.60
C ASN A 193 4.08 -19.16 24.92
N SER A 194 4.45 -18.50 26.03
CA SER A 194 3.89 -18.71 27.37
C SER A 194 3.73 -17.41 28.13
#